data_AF-A0A7C2BF03-F1
#
_entry.id   AF-A0A7C2BF03-F1
#
_cell.length_a   1.000
_cell.length_b   1.000
_cell.length_c   1.000
_cell.angle_alpha   90.00
_cell.angle_beta   90.00
_cell.angle_gamma   90.00
#
_symmetry.space_group_name_H-M   'P 1'
#
loop_
_entity.id
_entity.type
_entity.pdbx_description
1 polymer ?
#
loop_
_entity_poly.entity_id
_entity_poly.type
_entity_poly.pdbx_seq_one_letter_code
_entity_poly.pdbx_strand_id
1 'polypeptide(L)'
;MSARDWRELCEEVVQAEGASREKLLDELKLRLVREIAGTEITLLTAWISHFNSVVKQLSATLGVKGVVFPKELKSFVEDPEAHLRKKLFIYAHDLARGRLKPEEFYVKACAAIKTSLQTNGRALYQSWVYAALVLHTARRGFRLVYPDDLHLHLERSGRQRTGTIPPNAVLSDGYRALSLFLEAPRPVGWEDSGDLARAWRLYVALRPDILVYGGRVLNIVVRDGEPPVLRPGVIVECKELEDWYKRARELKGPITSPISAEEWRERWISGLYAGLAEVLNIRASDVAAKLRERRGLR
;
A
#
# COMPACT_ATOMS: atom_id res chain seq x y z
N MET A 1 -26.59 -3.71 -27.97
CA MET A 1 -26.57 -5.15 -27.66
C MET A 1 -27.10 -5.30 -26.25
N SER A 2 -28.17 -6.08 -26.06
CA SER A 2 -28.77 -6.33 -24.74
C SER A 2 -27.69 -6.85 -23.78
N ALA A 3 -27.39 -6.08 -22.73
CA ALA A 3 -26.37 -6.44 -21.76
C ALA A 3 -26.93 -7.53 -20.85
N ARG A 4 -26.55 -8.80 -21.08
CA ARG A 4 -26.83 -9.91 -20.14
C ARG A 4 -26.53 -9.48 -18.70
N ASP A 5 -27.44 -9.78 -17.80
CA ASP A 5 -27.31 -9.48 -16.37
C ASP A 5 -26.16 -10.33 -15.77
N TRP A 6 -25.38 -9.77 -14.86
CA TRP A 6 -24.35 -10.52 -14.14
C TRP A 6 -24.95 -11.66 -13.30
N ARG A 7 -26.23 -11.54 -12.92
CA ARG A 7 -26.98 -12.61 -12.23
C ARG A 7 -27.20 -13.83 -13.11
N GLU A 8 -27.62 -13.62 -14.35
CA GLU A 8 -27.77 -14.69 -15.35
C GLU A 8 -26.43 -15.41 -15.57
N LEU A 9 -25.33 -14.65 -15.66
CA LEU A 9 -23.98 -15.22 -15.76
C LEU A 9 -23.56 -16.01 -14.50
N CYS A 10 -23.96 -15.61 -13.30
CA CYS A 10 -23.69 -16.38 -12.09
C CYS A 10 -24.38 -17.76 -12.14
N GLU A 11 -25.63 -17.81 -12.59
CA GLU A 11 -26.37 -19.07 -12.70
C GLU A 11 -25.73 -20.00 -13.75
N GLU A 12 -25.37 -19.45 -14.92
CA GLU A 12 -24.66 -20.20 -15.97
C GLU A 12 -23.31 -20.76 -15.47
N VAL A 13 -22.55 -19.98 -14.70
CA VAL A 13 -21.25 -20.41 -14.12
C VAL A 13 -21.41 -21.62 -13.19
N VAL A 14 -22.47 -21.63 -12.38
CA VAL A 14 -22.74 -22.73 -11.43
C VAL A 14 -23.07 -24.02 -12.19
N GLN A 15 -23.83 -23.92 -13.29
CA GLN A 15 -24.26 -25.07 -14.09
C GLN A 15 -23.22 -25.57 -15.10
N ALA A 16 -22.29 -24.71 -15.54
CA ALA A 16 -21.28 -25.09 -16.52
C ALA A 16 -20.15 -25.94 -15.92
N GLU A 17 -19.46 -26.73 -16.74
CA GLU A 17 -18.29 -27.52 -16.32
C GLU A 17 -17.09 -27.33 -17.26
N GLY A 18 -15.90 -27.73 -16.78
CA GLY A 18 -14.66 -27.71 -17.56
C GLY A 18 -14.33 -26.36 -18.21
N ALA A 19 -13.89 -26.38 -19.46
CA ALA A 19 -13.49 -25.19 -20.22
C ALA A 19 -14.65 -24.18 -20.45
N SER A 20 -15.90 -24.63 -20.40
CA SER A 20 -17.06 -23.74 -20.51
C SER A 20 -17.17 -22.84 -19.27
N ARG A 21 -17.01 -23.43 -18.07
CA ARG A 21 -17.03 -22.70 -16.80
C ARG A 21 -15.92 -21.66 -16.71
N GLU A 22 -14.71 -21.99 -17.18
CA GLU A 22 -13.59 -21.04 -17.17
C GLU A 22 -13.86 -19.80 -18.02
N LYS A 23 -14.44 -19.97 -19.22
CA LYS A 23 -14.82 -18.86 -20.09
C LYS A 23 -15.89 -17.98 -19.46
N LEU A 24 -16.93 -18.59 -18.88
CA LEU A 24 -18.00 -17.87 -18.19
C LEU A 24 -17.48 -17.10 -16.97
N LEU A 25 -16.56 -17.69 -16.20
CA LEU A 25 -15.90 -17.00 -15.09
C LEU A 25 -15.09 -15.79 -15.56
N ASP A 26 -14.37 -15.91 -16.67
CA ASP A 26 -13.61 -14.80 -17.23
C ASP A 26 -14.51 -13.67 -17.73
N GLU A 27 -15.62 -14.00 -18.38
CA GLU A 27 -16.64 -13.03 -18.80
C GLU A 27 -17.29 -12.34 -17.59
N LEU A 28 -17.70 -13.11 -16.58
CA LEU A 28 -18.29 -12.59 -15.34
C LEU A 28 -17.36 -11.60 -14.65
N LYS A 29 -16.08 -11.96 -14.47
CA LYS A 29 -15.07 -11.07 -13.88
C LYS A 29 -14.89 -9.79 -14.69
N LEU A 30 -14.84 -9.90 -16.02
CA LEU A 30 -14.67 -8.75 -16.91
C LEU A 30 -15.85 -7.77 -16.80
N ARG A 31 -17.08 -8.30 -16.86
CA ARG A 31 -18.29 -7.47 -16.76
C ARG A 31 -18.39 -6.76 -15.42
N LEU A 32 -18.19 -7.47 -14.32
CA LEU A 32 -18.23 -6.87 -12.98
C LEU A 32 -17.19 -5.78 -12.82
N VAL A 33 -15.97 -5.96 -13.32
CA VAL A 33 -14.95 -4.91 -13.29
C VAL A 33 -15.43 -3.68 -14.07
N ARG A 34 -15.99 -3.84 -15.27
CA ARG A 34 -16.48 -2.71 -16.07
C ARG A 34 -17.66 -2.00 -15.44
N GLU A 35 -18.60 -2.76 -14.87
CA GLU A 35 -19.78 -2.23 -14.18
C GLU A 35 -19.38 -1.42 -12.94
N ILE A 36 -18.48 -1.94 -12.12
CA ILE A 36 -18.12 -1.34 -10.83
C ILE A 36 -17.11 -0.21 -10.97
N ALA A 37 -16.21 -0.29 -11.95
CA ALA A 37 -14.99 0.51 -12.02
C ALA A 37 -14.69 1.13 -13.40
N GLY A 38 -15.56 0.98 -14.40
CA GLY A 38 -15.26 1.41 -15.77
C GLY A 38 -14.89 2.89 -15.90
N THR A 39 -15.58 3.76 -15.18
CA THR A 39 -15.31 5.21 -15.16
C THR A 39 -13.96 5.52 -14.50
N GLU A 40 -13.69 4.92 -13.34
CA GLU A 40 -12.45 5.08 -12.59
C GLU A 40 -11.24 4.53 -13.34
N ILE A 41 -11.40 3.40 -14.06
CA ILE A 41 -10.36 2.83 -14.92
C ILE A 41 -10.00 3.83 -16.03
N THR A 42 -10.99 4.49 -16.63
CA THR A 42 -10.76 5.51 -17.66
C THR A 42 -9.93 6.67 -17.12
N LEU A 43 -10.30 7.18 -15.94
CA LEU A 43 -9.55 8.24 -15.26
C LEU A 43 -8.10 7.80 -14.93
N LEU A 44 -7.94 6.60 -14.37
CA LEU A 44 -6.62 6.08 -14.00
C LEU A 44 -5.74 5.79 -15.22
N THR A 45 -6.31 5.46 -16.36
CA THR A 45 -5.57 5.33 -17.63
C THR A 45 -4.97 6.67 -18.06
N ALA A 46 -5.69 7.78 -17.85
CA ALA A 46 -5.13 9.11 -18.06
C ALA A 46 -3.98 9.41 -17.08
N TRP A 47 -4.13 9.03 -15.80
CA TRP A 47 -3.06 9.20 -14.80
C TRP A 47 -1.80 8.38 -15.14
N ILE A 48 -1.98 7.13 -15.59
CA ILE A 48 -0.88 6.29 -16.09
C ILE A 48 -0.17 6.97 -17.26
N SER A 49 -0.93 7.57 -18.18
CA SER A 49 -0.36 8.31 -19.31
C SER A 49 0.46 9.52 -18.86
N HIS A 50 -0.03 10.28 -17.88
CA HIS A 50 0.73 11.39 -17.28
C HIS A 50 2.00 10.91 -16.59
N PHE A 51 1.93 9.82 -15.81
CA PHE A 51 3.08 9.20 -15.19
C PHE A 51 4.14 8.79 -16.23
N ASN A 52 3.73 8.07 -17.27
CA ASN A 52 4.62 7.63 -18.34
C ASN A 52 5.25 8.81 -19.10
N SER A 53 4.52 9.91 -19.29
CA SER A 53 5.05 11.14 -19.88
C SER A 53 6.18 11.75 -19.02
N VAL A 54 6.02 11.78 -17.69
CA VAL A 54 7.07 12.26 -16.77
C VAL A 54 8.30 11.34 -16.82
N VAL A 55 8.10 10.02 -16.84
CA VAL A 55 9.18 9.04 -16.95
C VAL A 55 9.95 9.21 -18.27
N LYS A 56 9.25 9.44 -19.40
CA LYS A 56 9.89 9.72 -20.69
C LYS A 56 10.74 10.99 -20.64
N GLN A 57 10.25 12.04 -19.98
CA GLN A 57 11.00 13.28 -19.78
C GLN A 57 12.23 13.08 -18.89
N LEU A 58 12.12 12.26 -17.84
CA LEU A 58 13.25 11.86 -17.01
C LEU A 58 14.30 11.08 -17.80
N SER A 59 13.88 10.18 -18.68
CA SER A 59 14.78 9.45 -19.58
C SER A 59 15.59 10.42 -20.45
N ALA A 60 14.92 11.41 -21.06
CA ALA A 60 15.59 12.44 -21.86
C ALA A 60 16.49 13.39 -21.05
N THR A 61 16.16 13.68 -19.79
CA THR A 61 16.86 14.68 -18.96
C THR A 61 18.04 14.11 -18.17
N LEU A 62 17.88 12.89 -17.67
CA LEU A 62 18.81 12.23 -16.72
C LEU A 62 19.37 10.90 -17.24
N GLY A 63 18.95 10.43 -18.43
CA GLY A 63 19.35 9.11 -18.93
C GLY A 63 18.71 7.95 -18.16
N VAL A 64 17.57 8.17 -17.50
CA VAL A 64 16.83 7.13 -16.79
C VAL A 64 16.39 6.04 -17.78
N LYS A 65 16.73 4.79 -17.48
CA LYS A 65 16.48 3.62 -18.36
C LYS A 65 15.06 3.06 -18.22
N GLY A 66 14.43 3.28 -17.07
CA GLY A 66 13.09 2.77 -16.78
C GLY A 66 12.72 2.96 -15.32
N VAL A 67 11.62 2.33 -14.93
CA VAL A 67 11.06 2.38 -13.58
C VAL A 67 11.03 0.98 -12.99
N VAL A 68 11.47 0.85 -11.74
CA VAL A 68 11.32 -0.38 -10.95
C VAL A 68 10.09 -0.21 -10.07
N PHE A 69 9.05 -1.00 -10.37
CA PHE A 69 7.76 -0.96 -9.71
C PHE A 69 7.60 -2.10 -8.70
N PRO A 70 6.93 -1.87 -7.56
CA PRO A 70 6.35 -2.95 -6.78
C PRO A 70 5.46 -3.84 -7.68
N LYS A 71 5.49 -5.16 -7.50
CA LYS A 71 4.78 -6.14 -8.33
C LYS A 71 3.30 -5.80 -8.58
N GLU A 72 2.60 -5.39 -7.52
CA GLU A 72 1.18 -5.03 -7.59
C GLU A 72 0.94 -3.79 -8.45
N LEU A 73 1.72 -2.72 -8.22
CA LEU A 73 1.63 -1.49 -8.99
C LEU A 73 2.04 -1.72 -10.45
N LYS A 74 3.06 -2.54 -10.70
CA LYS A 74 3.48 -2.92 -12.07
C LYS A 74 2.32 -3.52 -12.85
N SER A 75 1.68 -4.56 -12.30
CA SER A 75 0.56 -5.20 -13.00
C SER A 75 -0.61 -4.24 -13.18
N PHE A 76 -0.82 -3.30 -12.27
CA PHE A 76 -1.89 -2.31 -12.37
C PHE A 76 -1.63 -1.27 -13.46
N VAL A 77 -0.39 -0.78 -13.56
CA VAL A 77 0.02 0.21 -14.58
C VAL A 77 0.02 -0.39 -15.99
N GLU A 78 0.37 -1.67 -16.12
CA GLU A 78 0.36 -2.38 -17.42
C GLU A 78 -1.06 -2.58 -17.96
N ASP A 79 -1.99 -3.03 -17.11
CA ASP A 79 -3.39 -3.24 -17.46
C ASP A 79 -4.28 -3.19 -16.20
N PRO A 80 -4.92 -2.04 -15.91
CA PRO A 80 -5.78 -1.90 -14.74
C PRO A 80 -6.96 -2.88 -14.74
N GLU A 81 -7.58 -3.13 -15.89
CA GLU A 81 -8.75 -4.01 -16.01
C GLU A 81 -8.35 -5.47 -15.73
N ALA A 82 -7.28 -5.95 -16.36
CA ALA A 82 -6.76 -7.29 -16.10
C ALA A 82 -6.27 -7.45 -14.65
N HIS A 83 -5.65 -6.41 -14.06
CA HIS A 83 -5.25 -6.44 -12.66
C HIS A 83 -6.46 -6.64 -11.73
N LEU A 84 -7.54 -5.87 -11.92
CA LEU A 84 -8.74 -5.98 -11.09
C LEU A 84 -9.43 -7.34 -11.28
N ARG A 85 -9.44 -7.90 -12.49
CA ARG A 85 -9.95 -9.26 -12.73
C ARG A 85 -9.18 -10.31 -11.94
N LYS A 86 -7.86 -10.18 -11.78
CA LYS A 86 -7.05 -11.09 -10.95
C LYS A 86 -7.48 -11.06 -9.48
N LYS A 87 -7.96 -9.91 -8.97
CA LYS A 87 -8.46 -9.79 -7.58
C LYS A 87 -9.74 -10.58 -7.33
N LEU A 88 -10.50 -10.86 -8.38
CA LEU A 88 -11.74 -11.63 -8.29
C LEU A 88 -11.52 -13.15 -8.34
N PHE A 89 -10.29 -13.62 -8.61
CA PHE A 89 -10.02 -15.03 -8.88
C PHE A 89 -10.56 -15.99 -7.81
N ILE A 90 -10.20 -15.77 -6.55
CA ILE A 90 -10.62 -16.63 -5.43
C ILE A 90 -12.15 -16.60 -5.27
N TYR A 91 -12.73 -15.40 -5.25
CA TYR A 91 -14.18 -15.23 -5.06
C TYR A 91 -15.00 -15.86 -6.19
N ALA A 92 -14.52 -15.76 -7.44
CA ALA A 92 -15.19 -16.31 -8.60
C ALA A 92 -15.12 -17.85 -8.60
N HIS A 93 -14.00 -18.43 -8.16
CA HIS A 93 -13.90 -19.88 -7.98
C HIS A 93 -14.73 -20.41 -6.81
N ASP A 94 -14.86 -19.65 -5.73
CA ASP A 94 -15.74 -20.01 -4.62
C ASP A 94 -17.23 -19.96 -5.01
N LEU A 95 -17.62 -18.97 -5.82
CA LEU A 95 -18.94 -18.92 -6.46
C LEU A 95 -19.19 -20.17 -7.32
N ALA A 96 -18.26 -20.49 -8.23
CA ALA A 96 -18.40 -21.65 -9.12
C ALA A 96 -18.48 -23.00 -8.39
N ARG A 97 -17.96 -23.08 -7.16
CA ARG A 97 -18.02 -24.28 -6.31
C ARG A 97 -19.25 -24.31 -5.39
N GLY A 98 -20.13 -23.31 -5.49
CA GLY A 98 -21.29 -23.14 -4.61
C GLY A 98 -20.94 -22.81 -3.16
N ARG A 99 -19.69 -22.39 -2.87
CA ARG A 99 -19.24 -21.96 -1.53
C ARG A 99 -19.64 -20.52 -1.20
N LEU A 100 -20.06 -19.77 -2.21
CA LEU A 100 -20.39 -18.37 -2.13
C LEU A 100 -21.67 -18.13 -2.92
N LYS A 101 -22.66 -17.46 -2.33
CA LYS A 101 -23.89 -17.09 -3.05
C LYS A 101 -23.64 -15.91 -3.99
N PRO A 102 -24.43 -15.72 -5.07
CA PRO A 102 -24.26 -14.60 -6.00
C PRO A 102 -24.26 -13.22 -5.33
N GLU A 103 -25.11 -13.00 -4.32
CA GLU A 103 -25.19 -11.73 -3.60
C GLU A 103 -23.93 -11.48 -2.75
N GLU A 104 -23.46 -12.51 -2.06
CA GLU A 104 -22.22 -12.46 -1.26
C GLU A 104 -21.00 -12.26 -2.14
N PHE A 105 -20.99 -12.89 -3.31
CA PHE A 105 -19.97 -12.70 -4.34
C PHE A 105 -19.92 -11.25 -4.79
N TYR A 106 -21.07 -10.66 -5.16
CA TYR A 106 -21.14 -9.28 -5.61
C TYR A 106 -20.59 -8.30 -4.56
N VAL A 107 -20.98 -8.46 -3.28
CA VAL A 107 -20.48 -7.60 -2.19
C VAL A 107 -18.96 -7.72 -2.02
N LYS A 108 -18.42 -8.95 -2.02
CA LYS A 108 -16.97 -9.18 -1.89
C LYS A 108 -16.21 -8.67 -3.10
N ALA A 109 -16.74 -8.87 -4.32
CA ALA A 109 -16.17 -8.39 -5.56
C ALA A 109 -16.10 -6.86 -5.58
N CYS A 110 -17.20 -6.17 -5.23
CA CYS A 110 -17.26 -4.72 -5.10
C CYS A 110 -16.20 -4.20 -4.13
N ALA A 111 -16.10 -4.79 -2.94
CA ALA A 111 -15.12 -4.38 -1.94
C ALA A 111 -13.67 -4.60 -2.41
N ALA A 112 -13.38 -5.75 -3.03
CA ALA A 112 -12.06 -6.06 -3.56
C ALA A 112 -11.64 -5.11 -4.68
N ILE A 113 -12.54 -4.83 -5.64
CA ILE A 113 -12.30 -3.90 -6.75
C ILE A 113 -12.03 -2.49 -6.22
N LYS A 114 -12.93 -1.95 -5.38
CA LYS A 114 -12.79 -0.59 -4.84
C LYS A 114 -11.52 -0.42 -4.02
N THR A 115 -11.20 -1.39 -3.16
CA THR A 115 -9.96 -1.36 -2.35
C THR A 115 -8.72 -1.40 -3.24
N SER A 116 -8.70 -2.26 -4.25
CA SER A 116 -7.57 -2.39 -5.18
C SER A 116 -7.40 -1.15 -6.05
N LEU A 117 -8.49 -0.55 -6.53
CA LEU A 117 -8.47 0.72 -7.26
C LEU A 117 -7.91 1.85 -6.39
N GLN A 118 -8.44 2.04 -5.18
CA GLN A 118 -8.03 3.12 -4.29
C GLN A 118 -6.55 2.99 -3.91
N THR A 119 -6.11 1.76 -3.58
CA THR A 119 -4.73 1.50 -3.17
C THR A 119 -3.75 1.76 -4.31
N ASN A 120 -4.02 1.22 -5.50
CA ASN A 120 -3.12 1.40 -6.64
C ASN A 120 -3.20 2.82 -7.23
N GLY A 121 -4.39 3.45 -7.24
CA GLY A 121 -4.56 4.83 -7.67
C GLY A 121 -3.77 5.81 -6.79
N ARG A 122 -3.82 5.61 -5.46
CA ARG A 122 -2.97 6.35 -4.52
C ARG A 122 -1.49 6.12 -4.81
N ALA A 123 -1.06 4.86 -4.93
CA ALA A 123 0.34 4.52 -5.18
C ALA A 123 0.85 5.11 -6.51
N LEU A 124 0.01 5.10 -7.56
CA LEU A 124 0.31 5.74 -8.84
C LEU A 124 0.47 7.25 -8.71
N TYR A 125 -0.46 7.91 -8.02
CA TYR A 125 -0.39 9.37 -7.80
C TYR A 125 0.87 9.76 -7.02
N GLN A 126 1.19 9.05 -5.94
CA GLN A 126 2.42 9.27 -5.16
C GLN A 126 3.68 9.04 -6.00
N SER A 127 3.68 7.98 -6.81
CA SER A 127 4.78 7.68 -7.75
C SER A 127 4.96 8.77 -8.79
N TRP A 128 3.86 9.35 -9.29
CA TRP A 128 3.88 10.50 -10.19
C TRP A 128 4.43 11.76 -9.52
N VAL A 129 3.98 12.10 -8.30
CA VAL A 129 4.53 13.23 -7.55
C VAL A 129 6.03 13.05 -7.34
N TYR A 130 6.46 11.86 -6.91
CA TYR A 130 7.87 11.54 -6.75
C TYR A 130 8.66 11.72 -8.06
N ALA A 131 8.21 11.14 -9.17
CA ALA A 131 8.86 11.28 -10.47
C ALA A 131 8.90 12.76 -10.93
N ALA A 132 7.84 13.52 -10.69
CA ALA A 132 7.77 14.94 -11.01
C ALA A 132 8.78 15.75 -10.16
N LEU A 133 8.91 15.47 -8.86
CA LEU A 133 9.92 16.10 -8.00
C LEU A 133 11.33 15.83 -8.52
N VAL A 134 11.64 14.60 -8.91
CA VAL A 134 12.93 14.24 -9.52
C VAL A 134 13.14 15.04 -10.81
N LEU A 135 12.15 15.12 -11.69
CA LEU A 135 12.25 15.83 -12.96
C LEU A 135 12.45 17.34 -12.77
N HIS A 136 11.68 17.96 -11.88
CA HIS A 136 11.81 19.38 -11.58
C HIS A 136 13.13 19.72 -10.88
N THR A 137 13.68 18.79 -10.11
CA THR A 137 15.01 18.94 -9.51
C THR A 137 16.10 18.82 -10.58
N ALA A 138 15.95 17.86 -11.50
CA ALA A 138 16.86 17.68 -12.62
C ALA A 138 16.93 18.89 -13.55
N ARG A 139 15.78 19.50 -13.85
CA ARG A 139 15.68 20.74 -14.63
C ARG A 139 16.42 21.92 -13.99
N ARG A 140 16.72 21.85 -12.69
CA ARG A 140 17.53 22.85 -11.97
C ARG A 140 19.03 22.53 -11.96
N GLY A 141 19.48 21.58 -12.78
CA GLY A 141 20.89 21.23 -12.93
C GLY A 141 21.37 20.07 -12.06
N PHE A 142 20.50 19.47 -11.25
CA PHE A 142 20.86 18.30 -10.46
C PHE A 142 20.88 17.04 -11.34
N ARG A 143 21.80 16.11 -11.05
CA ARG A 143 21.92 14.81 -11.70
C ARG A 143 21.53 13.70 -10.74
N LEU A 144 20.97 12.62 -11.27
CA LEU A 144 20.72 11.40 -10.50
C LEU A 144 22.07 10.74 -10.20
N VAL A 145 22.44 10.70 -8.92
CA VAL A 145 23.71 10.09 -8.44
C VAL A 145 23.47 8.83 -7.62
N TYR A 146 22.22 8.54 -7.29
CA TYR A 146 21.75 7.26 -6.79
C TYR A 146 20.31 7.08 -7.28
N PRO A 147 19.93 5.89 -7.76
CA PRO A 147 20.75 4.68 -7.78
C PRO A 147 21.63 4.55 -9.04
N ASP A 148 22.69 3.76 -8.90
CA ASP A 148 23.77 3.62 -9.89
C ASP A 148 23.30 2.89 -11.17
N ASP A 149 22.17 2.18 -11.12
CA ASP A 149 21.58 1.46 -12.25
C ASP A 149 20.77 2.36 -13.20
N LEU A 150 20.67 3.66 -12.91
CA LEU A 150 19.92 4.66 -13.68
C LEU A 150 18.44 4.29 -13.88
N HIS A 151 17.86 3.52 -12.95
CA HIS A 151 16.42 3.31 -12.91
C HIS A 151 15.78 4.19 -11.84
N LEU A 152 14.51 4.53 -12.02
CA LEU A 152 13.71 5.19 -10.99
C LEU A 152 13.05 4.12 -10.13
N HIS A 153 13.40 4.03 -8.84
CA HIS A 153 12.90 2.98 -7.96
C HIS A 153 11.71 3.45 -7.15
N LEU A 154 10.54 2.84 -7.38
CA LEU A 154 9.30 3.09 -6.62
C LEU A 154 9.14 2.11 -5.44
N GLU A 155 10.03 1.14 -5.31
CA GLU A 155 10.14 0.26 -4.16
C GLU A 155 11.57 0.22 -3.62
N ARG A 156 11.75 -0.41 -2.46
CA ARG A 156 13.06 -0.64 -1.83
C ARG A 156 13.37 -2.13 -1.65
N SER A 157 12.52 -3.01 -2.17
CA SER A 157 12.67 -4.47 -2.13
C SER A 157 14.02 -4.88 -2.72
N GLY A 158 14.79 -5.67 -1.96
CA GLY A 158 16.14 -6.11 -2.36
C GLY A 158 17.27 -5.10 -2.16
N ARG A 159 16.99 -3.86 -1.75
CA ARG A 159 18.01 -2.83 -1.45
C ARG A 159 18.12 -2.48 0.03
N GLN A 160 17.03 -2.68 0.74
CA GLN A 160 16.99 -2.56 2.17
C GLN A 160 17.65 -3.78 2.81
N ARG A 161 18.80 -3.57 3.46
CA ARG A 161 19.42 -4.55 4.37
C ARG A 161 18.93 -4.31 5.79
N THR A 162 18.91 -5.35 6.62
CA THR A 162 18.49 -5.28 8.04
C THR A 162 19.08 -4.06 8.75
N GLY A 163 18.21 -3.21 9.29
CA GLY A 163 18.62 -2.01 10.03
C GLY A 163 19.04 -0.79 9.19
N THR A 164 18.83 -0.80 7.87
CA THR A 164 19.06 0.37 6.99
C THR A 164 17.82 0.70 6.18
N ILE A 165 17.57 1.99 5.91
CA ILE A 165 16.56 2.44 4.94
C ILE A 165 17.27 3.38 3.96
N PRO A 166 17.56 2.92 2.72
CA PRO A 166 18.17 3.76 1.71
C PRO A 166 17.15 4.69 1.02
N PRO A 167 17.63 5.79 0.39
CA PRO A 167 16.78 6.64 -0.43
C PRO A 167 16.28 5.89 -1.66
N ASN A 168 15.18 6.37 -2.24
CA ASN A 168 14.73 5.95 -3.57
C ASN A 168 15.55 6.64 -4.66
N ALA A 169 15.92 7.90 -4.45
CA ALA A 169 16.85 8.64 -5.32
C ALA A 169 17.70 9.63 -4.52
N VAL A 170 18.94 9.84 -4.99
CA VAL A 170 19.75 11.00 -4.60
C VAL A 170 20.05 11.81 -5.84
N LEU A 171 19.73 13.10 -5.80
CA LEU A 171 20.05 14.07 -6.83
C LEU A 171 21.13 15.02 -6.34
N SER A 172 22.10 15.37 -7.19
CA SER A 172 23.19 16.29 -6.81
C SER A 172 23.64 17.18 -7.97
N ASP A 173 23.96 18.45 -7.69
CA ASP A 173 24.56 19.39 -8.63
C ASP A 173 26.10 19.47 -8.50
N GLY A 174 26.71 18.58 -7.71
CA GLY A 174 28.14 18.56 -7.39
C GLY A 174 28.47 19.19 -6.03
N TYR A 175 27.68 20.17 -5.57
CA TYR A 175 27.89 20.87 -4.29
C TYR A 175 26.81 20.54 -3.27
N ARG A 176 25.57 20.46 -3.73
CA ARG A 176 24.38 20.15 -2.95
C ARG A 176 23.84 18.80 -3.37
N ALA A 177 23.07 18.21 -2.48
CA ALA A 177 22.34 16.99 -2.77
C ALA A 177 20.97 16.99 -2.09
N LEU A 178 20.05 16.24 -2.67
CA LEU A 178 18.74 15.93 -2.11
C LEU A 178 18.54 14.43 -2.15
N SER A 179 18.19 13.85 -1.01
CA SER A 179 17.89 12.43 -0.87
C SER A 179 16.39 12.24 -0.63
N LEU A 180 15.72 11.56 -1.54
CA LEU A 180 14.27 11.37 -1.54
C LEU A 180 13.92 9.94 -1.14
N PHE A 181 12.93 9.79 -0.26
CA PHE A 181 12.44 8.51 0.24
C PHE A 181 10.93 8.44 0.04
N LEU A 182 10.46 7.39 -0.62
CA LEU A 182 9.04 7.12 -0.87
C LEU A 182 8.50 6.17 0.21
N GLU A 183 7.34 6.47 0.79
CA GLU A 183 6.67 5.67 1.82
C GLU A 183 7.61 5.15 2.93
N ALA A 184 8.37 6.06 3.54
CA ALA A 184 9.31 5.76 4.63
C ALA A 184 8.79 6.28 5.97
N PRO A 185 9.19 5.68 7.11
CA PRO A 185 10.04 4.50 7.24
C PRO A 185 9.22 3.20 7.24
N ARG A 186 9.58 2.25 6.38
CA ARG A 186 9.12 0.86 6.52
C ARG A 186 10.31 -0.07 6.32
N PRO A 187 10.56 -1.01 7.24
CA PRO A 187 11.49 -2.08 6.99
C PRO A 187 10.88 -3.09 6.00
N VAL A 188 11.73 -3.64 5.13
CA VAL A 188 11.31 -4.55 4.05
C VAL A 188 11.48 -6.04 4.44
N GLY A 189 11.80 -6.33 5.70
CA GLY A 189 11.82 -7.69 6.25
C GLY A 189 12.60 -7.78 7.57
N TRP A 190 12.46 -8.91 8.26
CA TRP A 190 13.24 -9.31 9.44
C TRP A 190 13.56 -10.81 9.32
N GLU A 191 14.75 -11.23 9.72
CA GLU A 191 15.17 -12.63 9.59
C GLU A 191 14.86 -13.43 10.88
N ASP A 192 14.86 -12.77 12.04
CA ASP A 192 14.57 -13.38 13.33
C ASP A 192 13.73 -12.49 14.28
N SER A 193 13.41 -13.01 15.46
CA SER A 193 12.64 -12.31 16.49
C SER A 193 13.36 -11.08 17.06
N GLY A 194 14.70 -11.07 17.05
CA GLY A 194 15.51 -9.94 17.49
C GLY A 194 15.50 -8.79 16.48
N ASP A 195 15.52 -9.12 15.19
CA ASP A 195 15.32 -8.19 14.09
C ASP A 195 13.94 -7.57 14.14
N LEU A 196 12.90 -8.37 14.41
CA LEU A 196 11.53 -7.86 14.53
C LEU A 196 11.42 -6.84 15.67
N ALA A 197 12.00 -7.12 16.84
CA ALA A 197 12.00 -6.18 17.97
C ALA A 197 12.70 -4.84 17.62
N ARG A 198 13.80 -4.90 16.86
CA ARG A 198 14.51 -3.69 16.37
C ARG A 198 13.72 -2.94 15.31
N ALA A 199 13.11 -3.66 14.37
CA ALA A 199 12.34 -3.11 13.26
C ALA A 199 10.96 -2.58 13.69
N TRP A 200 10.44 -3.03 14.83
CA TRP A 200 9.12 -2.65 15.36
C TRP A 200 8.95 -1.14 15.48
N ARG A 201 10.00 -0.43 15.93
CA ARG A 201 9.99 1.04 16.07
C ARG A 201 9.80 1.74 14.72
N LEU A 202 10.33 1.16 13.65
CA LEU A 202 10.13 1.66 12.29
C LEU A 202 8.72 1.33 11.77
N TYR A 203 8.12 0.22 12.20
CA TYR A 203 6.72 -0.13 11.85
C TYR A 203 5.70 0.83 12.45
N VAL A 204 5.92 1.26 13.71
CA VAL A 204 4.99 2.14 14.42
C VAL A 204 5.25 3.63 14.19
N ALA A 205 6.38 3.98 13.58
CA ALA A 205 6.70 5.36 13.24
C ALA A 205 5.72 5.92 12.19
N LEU A 206 5.48 7.24 12.25
CA LEU A 206 4.69 7.92 11.24
C LEU A 206 5.31 7.72 9.87
N ARG A 207 4.46 7.47 8.88
CA ARG A 207 4.84 7.17 7.51
C ARG A 207 4.33 8.25 6.56
N PRO A 208 5.09 9.33 6.37
CA PRO A 208 4.79 10.28 5.32
C PRO A 208 4.91 9.68 3.94
N ASP A 209 4.19 10.25 2.97
CA ASP A 209 4.22 9.76 1.60
C ASP A 209 5.61 9.94 0.97
N ILE A 210 6.26 11.09 1.16
CA ILE A 210 7.63 11.34 0.71
C ILE A 210 8.42 12.13 1.77
N LEU A 211 9.62 11.67 2.10
CA LEU A 211 10.61 12.39 2.90
C LEU A 211 11.73 12.91 2.00
N VAL A 212 12.18 14.15 2.25
CA VAL A 212 13.32 14.74 1.55
C VAL A 212 14.35 15.24 2.55
N TYR A 213 15.59 14.82 2.37
CA TYR A 213 16.73 15.23 3.18
C TYR A 213 17.70 16.06 2.34
N GLY A 214 18.26 17.10 2.95
CA GLY A 214 19.40 17.81 2.39
C GLY A 214 20.68 16.97 2.55
N GLY A 215 21.52 16.98 1.52
CA GLY A 215 22.74 16.17 1.47
C GLY A 215 22.53 14.76 0.90
N ARG A 216 23.62 13.99 0.88
CA ARG A 216 23.64 12.58 0.46
C ARG A 216 23.37 11.69 1.67
N VAL A 217 22.10 11.42 1.95
CA VAL A 217 21.66 10.58 3.06
C VAL A 217 21.34 9.19 2.52
N LEU A 218 22.25 8.24 2.72
CA LEU A 218 22.12 6.86 2.23
C LEU A 218 21.46 5.92 3.25
N ASN A 219 21.25 6.37 4.48
CA ASN A 219 20.51 5.65 5.51
C ASN A 219 19.85 6.65 6.47
N ILE A 220 18.54 6.51 6.69
CA ILE A 220 17.80 7.36 7.64
C ILE A 220 17.61 6.74 9.01
N VAL A 221 17.93 5.45 9.20
CA VAL A 221 17.71 4.76 10.49
C VAL A 221 18.70 5.26 11.54
N VAL A 222 18.19 5.66 12.71
CA VAL A 222 19.02 5.95 13.89
C VAL A 222 18.97 4.76 14.82
N ARG A 223 20.13 4.13 15.07
CA ARG A 223 20.23 3.02 16.02
C ARG A 223 19.87 3.53 17.42
N ASP A 224 18.94 2.83 18.06
CA ASP A 224 18.44 3.09 19.41
C ASP A 224 17.81 4.49 19.65
N GLY A 225 17.70 5.34 18.64
CA GLY A 225 17.17 6.71 18.76
C GLY A 225 15.65 6.83 18.92
N GLU A 226 15.22 7.91 19.57
CA GLU A 226 13.84 8.42 19.59
C GLU A 226 13.81 9.84 19.04
N PRO A 227 13.39 10.06 17.78
CA PRO A 227 12.74 9.13 16.85
C PRO A 227 13.69 8.11 16.18
N PRO A 228 13.17 6.98 15.63
CA PRO A 228 13.98 5.91 15.05
C PRO A 228 14.57 6.24 13.66
N VAL A 229 14.28 7.44 13.14
CA VAL A 229 14.84 7.95 11.89
C VAL A 229 15.30 9.40 12.01
N LEU A 230 16.26 9.78 11.18
CA LEU A 230 16.73 11.16 11.05
C LEU A 230 15.56 12.09 10.72
N ARG A 231 15.57 13.30 11.27
CA ARG A 231 14.57 14.34 10.96
C ARG A 231 14.70 14.76 9.50
N PRO A 232 13.64 14.67 8.68
CA PRO A 232 13.65 15.13 7.29
C PRO A 232 13.74 16.65 7.22
N GLY A 233 14.28 17.16 6.11
CA GLY A 233 14.28 18.60 5.82
C GLY A 233 12.92 19.06 5.28
N VAL A 234 12.28 18.23 4.46
CA VAL A 234 10.94 18.47 3.90
C VAL A 234 10.13 17.18 3.92
N ILE A 235 8.83 17.31 4.18
CA ILE A 235 7.83 16.26 4.02
C ILE A 235 6.89 16.67 2.89
N VAL A 236 6.60 15.75 1.97
CA VAL A 236 5.57 15.94 0.94
C VAL A 236 4.47 14.91 1.16
N GLU A 237 3.26 15.42 1.41
CA GLU A 237 2.04 14.63 1.60
C GLU A 237 1.17 14.72 0.35
N CYS A 238 0.72 13.57 -0.14
CA CYS A 238 -0.15 13.49 -1.30
C CYS A 238 -1.61 13.41 -0.84
N LYS A 239 -2.46 14.28 -1.37
CA LYS A 239 -3.92 14.23 -1.23
C LYS A 239 -4.53 14.04 -2.61
N GLU A 240 -4.77 12.78 -2.95
CA GLU A 240 -5.16 12.31 -4.28
C GLU A 240 -6.66 12.41 -4.56
N LEU A 241 -7.49 12.55 -3.52
CA LEU A 241 -8.94 12.63 -3.65
C LEU A 241 -9.41 14.08 -3.54
N GLU A 242 -10.26 14.54 -4.45
CA GLU A 242 -10.77 15.92 -4.44
C GLU A 242 -11.52 16.27 -3.15
N ASP A 243 -12.20 15.29 -2.56
CA ASP A 243 -12.98 15.43 -1.33
C ASP A 243 -12.17 15.20 -0.06
N TRP A 244 -10.83 15.08 -0.12
CA TRP A 244 -9.99 14.71 1.02
C TRP A 244 -10.27 15.53 2.29
N TYR A 245 -10.62 16.81 2.13
CA TYR A 245 -10.93 17.76 3.21
C TYR A 245 -12.31 17.53 3.86
N LYS A 246 -13.21 16.82 3.17
CA LYS A 246 -14.53 16.40 3.66
C LYS A 246 -14.50 15.02 4.32
N ARG A 247 -13.48 14.21 4.04
CA ARG A 247 -13.39 12.84 4.56
C ARG A 247 -13.03 12.87 6.06
N ALA A 248 -14.02 12.54 6.90
CA ALA A 248 -13.76 12.19 8.29
C ALA A 248 -13.17 10.78 8.36
N ARG A 249 -12.27 10.54 9.32
CA ARG A 249 -11.72 9.20 9.56
C ARG A 249 -12.87 8.30 10.03
N GLU A 250 -13.29 7.35 9.19
CA GLU A 250 -14.17 6.27 9.63
C GLU A 250 -13.41 5.43 10.66
N LEU A 251 -13.71 5.64 11.94
CA LEU A 251 -13.30 4.72 13.00
C LEU A 251 -14.05 3.41 12.76
N LYS A 252 -13.40 2.42 12.15
CA LYS A 252 -13.97 1.06 12.05
C LYS A 252 -14.01 0.45 13.45
N GLY A 253 -15.20 0.41 14.02
CA GLY A 253 -15.53 -0.14 15.33
C GLY A 253 -16.94 0.31 15.74
N PRO A 254 -17.61 -0.35 16.70
CA PRO A 254 -19.01 -0.09 17.06
C PRO A 254 -19.31 1.30 17.65
N ILE A 255 -18.36 2.24 17.63
CA ILE A 255 -18.48 3.53 18.30
C ILE A 255 -17.92 4.64 17.42
N THR A 256 -18.84 5.42 16.85
CA THR A 256 -18.61 6.66 16.13
C THR A 256 -18.60 7.89 17.04
N SER A 257 -18.75 7.68 18.36
CA SER A 257 -18.73 8.74 19.37
C SER A 257 -17.32 8.94 19.95
N PRO A 258 -16.92 10.17 20.31
CA PRO A 258 -15.69 10.40 21.04
C PRO A 258 -15.76 9.66 22.39
N ILE A 259 -14.86 8.69 22.58
CA ILE A 259 -14.68 7.98 23.85
C ILE A 259 -13.87 8.84 24.82
N SER A 260 -14.10 8.71 26.13
CA SER A 260 -13.31 9.42 27.13
C SER A 260 -11.87 8.88 27.20
N ALA A 261 -10.97 9.65 27.82
CA ALA A 261 -9.59 9.21 28.02
C ALA A 261 -9.51 7.93 28.89
N GLU A 262 -10.40 7.81 29.88
CA GLU A 262 -10.53 6.60 30.70
C GLU A 262 -10.97 5.40 29.85
N GLU A 263 -11.98 5.60 29.00
CA GLU A 263 -12.54 4.55 28.15
C GLU A 263 -11.53 4.08 27.09
N TRP A 264 -10.72 4.99 26.54
CA TRP A 264 -9.60 4.62 25.66
C TRP A 264 -8.55 3.79 26.39
N ARG A 265 -8.17 4.20 27.61
CA ARG A 265 -7.16 3.50 28.43
C ARG A 265 -7.60 2.09 28.78
N GLU A 266 -8.86 1.91 29.19
CA GLU A 266 -9.42 0.59 29.51
C GLU A 266 -9.44 -0.34 28.29
N ARG A 267 -9.83 0.18 27.12
CA ARG A 267 -9.82 -0.58 25.86
C ARG A 267 -8.42 -0.96 25.41
N TRP A 268 -7.48 -0.04 25.50
CA TRP A 268 -6.09 -0.30 25.16
C TRP A 268 -5.47 -1.38 26.04
N ILE A 269 -5.70 -1.32 27.35
CA ILE A 269 -5.28 -2.35 28.31
C ILE A 269 -5.95 -3.70 28.01
N SER A 270 -7.25 -3.69 27.71
CA SER A 270 -8.01 -4.91 27.38
C SER A 270 -7.53 -5.54 26.07
N GLY A 271 -7.23 -4.73 25.05
CA GLY A 271 -6.66 -5.18 23.78
C GLY A 271 -5.26 -5.76 23.94
N LEU A 272 -4.42 -5.17 24.81
CA LEU A 272 -3.12 -5.71 25.19
C LEU A 272 -3.23 -7.09 25.83
N TYR A 273 -4.18 -7.29 26.74
CA TYR A 273 -4.41 -8.60 27.35
C TYR A 273 -4.96 -9.62 26.36
N ALA A 274 -5.86 -9.22 25.47
CA ALA A 274 -6.40 -10.10 24.44
C ALA A 274 -5.30 -10.59 23.48
N GLY A 275 -4.45 -9.68 22.98
CA GLY A 275 -3.32 -10.05 22.13
C GLY A 275 -2.29 -10.92 22.84
N LEU A 276 -2.01 -10.65 24.12
CA LEU A 276 -1.09 -11.48 24.91
C LEU A 276 -1.66 -12.88 25.18
N ALA A 277 -2.97 -12.98 25.40
CA ALA A 277 -3.68 -14.24 25.63
C ALA A 277 -3.71 -15.12 24.37
N GLU A 278 -3.91 -14.50 23.21
CA GLU A 278 -3.84 -15.17 21.90
C GLU A 278 -2.45 -15.77 21.66
N VAL A 279 -1.39 -14.99 21.92
CA VAL A 279 0.01 -15.47 21.79
C VAL A 279 0.32 -16.61 22.76
N LEU A 280 -0.25 -16.57 23.96
CA LEU A 280 -0.03 -17.57 25.01
C LEU A 280 -1.02 -18.76 24.94
N ASN A 281 -1.94 -18.76 23.99
CA ASN A 281 -3.05 -19.73 23.86
C ASN A 281 -3.81 -19.98 25.17
N ILE A 282 -4.08 -18.91 25.91
CA ILE A 282 -4.83 -18.91 27.16
C ILE A 282 -5.97 -17.90 27.08
N ARG A 283 -6.90 -17.91 28.04
CA ARG A 283 -7.99 -16.93 28.06
C ARG A 283 -7.47 -15.59 28.58
N ALA A 284 -7.97 -14.48 28.04
CA ALA A 284 -7.59 -13.14 28.45
C ALA A 284 -7.84 -12.85 29.94
N SER A 285 -8.86 -13.49 30.53
CA SER A 285 -9.13 -13.45 31.97
C SER A 285 -7.98 -14.02 32.81
N ASP A 286 -7.31 -15.06 32.31
CA ASP A 286 -6.28 -15.81 33.05
C ASP A 286 -4.94 -15.03 33.04
N VAL A 287 -4.72 -14.21 32.00
CA VAL A 287 -3.57 -13.28 31.90
C VAL A 287 -3.67 -12.15 32.93
N ALA A 288 -4.84 -11.53 33.06
CA ALA A 288 -5.08 -10.46 34.01
C ALA A 288 -4.93 -10.93 35.47
N ALA A 289 -5.34 -12.17 35.76
CA ALA A 289 -5.18 -12.79 37.08
C ALA A 289 -3.70 -13.05 37.44
N LYS A 290 -2.92 -13.66 36.53
CA LYS A 290 -1.48 -13.94 36.74
C LYS A 290 -0.64 -12.68 36.95
N LEU A 291 -0.99 -11.56 36.30
CA LEU A 291 -0.28 -10.29 36.48
C LEU A 291 -0.66 -9.57 37.78
N ARG A 292 -1.88 -9.77 38.30
CA ARG A 292 -2.27 -9.31 39.64
C ARG A 292 -1.56 -10.10 40.74
N GLU A 293 -1.43 -11.42 40.61
CA GLU A 293 -0.64 -12.25 41.53
C GLU A 293 0.83 -11.81 41.59
N ARG A 294 1.45 -11.49 40.45
CA ARG A 294 2.83 -10.98 40.42
C ARG A 294 3.02 -9.61 41.07
N ARG A 295 1.97 -8.78 41.17
CA ARG A 295 2.03 -7.49 41.88
C ARG A 295 1.87 -7.61 43.39
N GLY A 296 1.36 -8.74 43.90
CA GLY A 296 1.22 -9.02 45.33
C GLY A 296 2.45 -9.67 45.98
N LEU A 297 3.52 -9.90 45.22
CA LEU A 297 4.80 -10.49 45.67
C LEU A 297 5.92 -9.42 45.77
N ARG A 298 5.59 -8.22 46.22
CA ARG A 298 6.56 -7.19 46.62
C ARG A 298 6.38 -6.84 48.08
#